data_AF-A0A315XBG9-F1
#
_entry.id   AF-A0A315XBG9-F1
#
_cell.length_a   1.000
_cell.length_b   1.000
_cell.length_c   1.000
_cell.angle_alpha   90.00
_cell.angle_beta   90.00
_cell.angle_gamma   90.00
#
_symmetry.space_group_name_H-M   'P 1'
#
loop_
_entity.id
_entity.type
_entity.pdbx_description
1 polymer ?
#
loop_
_entity_poly.entity_id
_entity_poly.type
_entity_poly.pdbx_seq_one_letter_code
_entity_poly.pdbx_strand_id
1 'polypeptide(L)'
;MNPDNIVGMIYAKDFLKFRDHELSQIKVHQILRSVLIVKPGRKISLLLKELQQKKINISVVVDDTKIVIGLLSIEDILEELVGEIFDEYDISPEYS
;
A
#
# COMPACT_ATOMS: atom_id res chain seq x y z
N MET A 1 -13.21 -5.89 -20.83
CA MET A 1 -12.53 -6.06 -19.52
C MET A 1 -12.67 -4.75 -18.78
N ASN A 2 -13.18 -4.78 -17.56
CA ASN A 2 -13.19 -3.59 -16.71
C ASN A 2 -11.75 -3.34 -16.22
N PRO A 3 -11.11 -2.18 -16.48
CA PRO A 3 -9.78 -1.86 -15.97
C PRO A 3 -9.66 -1.96 -14.44
N ASP A 4 -10.78 -1.95 -13.71
CA ASP A 4 -10.82 -2.02 -12.24
C ASP A 4 -10.69 -3.44 -11.66
N ASN A 5 -10.50 -4.47 -12.49
CA ASN A 5 -10.35 -5.84 -11.98
C ASN A 5 -8.93 -6.11 -11.47
N ILE A 6 -8.72 -5.89 -10.18
CA ILE A 6 -7.45 -6.17 -9.52
C ILE A 6 -7.32 -7.66 -9.23
N VAL A 7 -6.35 -8.31 -9.87
CA VAL A 7 -6.06 -9.74 -9.68
C VAL A 7 -4.96 -10.00 -8.64
N GLY A 8 -4.21 -8.98 -8.24
CA GLY A 8 -3.16 -9.06 -7.21
C GLY A 8 -2.13 -7.94 -7.34
N MET A 9 -1.01 -8.10 -6.64
CA MET A 9 0.12 -7.17 -6.61
C MET A 9 1.45 -7.92 -6.74
N ILE A 10 2.46 -7.28 -7.31
CA ILE A 10 3.83 -7.80 -7.40
C ILE A 10 4.75 -6.80 -6.71
N TYR A 11 5.65 -7.29 -5.86
CA TYR A 11 6.72 -6.46 -5.34
C TYR A 11 7.91 -6.47 -6.29
N ALA A 12 8.50 -5.31 -6.57
CA ALA A 12 9.71 -5.21 -7.40
C ALA A 12 10.84 -6.13 -6.89
N LYS A 13 10.99 -6.27 -5.56
CA LYS A 13 11.98 -7.18 -4.94
C LYS A 13 11.78 -8.66 -5.28
N ASP A 14 10.59 -9.07 -5.71
CA ASP A 14 10.38 -10.47 -6.11
C ASP A 14 11.10 -10.81 -7.42
N PHE A 15 11.39 -9.81 -8.27
CA PHE A 15 12.20 -10.01 -9.47
C PHE A 15 13.67 -10.27 -9.16
N LEU A 16 14.18 -9.81 -8.01
CA LEU A 16 15.57 -10.03 -7.57
C LEU A 16 15.89 -11.50 -7.29
N LYS A 17 14.88 -12.37 -7.25
CA LYS A 17 15.03 -13.82 -7.06
C LYS A 17 15.44 -14.56 -8.34
N PHE A 18 15.46 -13.87 -9.47
CA PHE A 18 15.67 -14.45 -10.79
C PHE A 18 16.85 -13.77 -11.48
N ARG A 19 17.58 -14.55 -12.30
CA ARG A 19 18.61 -14.01 -13.19
C ARG A 19 17.97 -13.46 -14.46
N ASP A 20 18.66 -12.57 -15.16
CA ASP A 20 18.13 -11.88 -16.35
C ASP A 20 17.57 -12.83 -17.42
N HIS A 21 18.26 -13.94 -17.68
CA HIS A 21 17.80 -14.93 -18.67
C HIS A 21 16.53 -15.68 -18.23
N GLU A 22 16.27 -15.75 -16.92
CA GLU A 22 15.09 -16.40 -16.34
C GLU A 22 13.87 -15.48 -16.37
N LEU A 23 14.05 -14.15 -16.34
CA LEU A 23 12.96 -13.17 -16.34
C LEU A 23 11.99 -13.35 -17.51
N SER A 24 12.51 -13.70 -18.69
CA SER A 24 11.70 -13.94 -19.90
C SER A 24 10.74 -15.14 -19.80
N GLN A 25 11.00 -16.05 -18.85
CA GLN A 25 10.23 -17.27 -18.66
C GLN A 25 9.23 -17.18 -17.49
N ILE A 26 9.28 -16.09 -16.71
CA ILE A 26 8.42 -15.91 -15.55
C ILE A 26 7.01 -15.58 -16.02
N LYS A 27 6.04 -16.37 -15.54
CA LYS A 27 4.63 -16.04 -15.66
C LYS A 27 4.25 -15.14 -14.48
N VAL A 28 3.53 -14.05 -14.77
CA VAL A 28 3.00 -13.09 -13.79
C VAL A 28 2.38 -13.78 -12.56
N HIS A 29 1.56 -14.80 -12.78
CA HIS A 29 0.88 -15.56 -11.72
C HIS A 29 1.82 -16.25 -10.72
N GLN A 30 3.09 -16.50 -11.07
CA GLN A 30 4.06 -17.15 -10.19
C GLN A 30 4.60 -16.21 -9.10
N ILE A 31 4.54 -14.90 -9.34
CA ILE A 31 5.02 -13.86 -8.43
C ILE A 31 3.88 -12.95 -7.94
N LEU A 32 2.65 -13.23 -8.37
CA LEU A 32 1.45 -12.51 -7.98
C LEU A 32 1.12 -12.80 -6.51
N ARG A 33 0.95 -11.74 -5.74
CA ARG A 33 0.53 -11.80 -4.33
C ARG A 33 -0.90 -11.28 -4.20
N SER A 34 -1.61 -11.81 -3.21
CA SER A 34 -2.91 -11.25 -2.81
C SER A 34 -2.73 -9.80 -2.35
N VAL A 35 -3.67 -8.95 -2.72
CA VAL A 35 -3.72 -7.55 -2.29
C VAL A 35 -4.87 -7.36 -1.31
N LEU A 36 -4.66 -6.55 -0.28
CA LEU A 36 -5.73 -6.19 0.65
C LEU A 36 -6.60 -5.11 0.00
N ILE A 37 -7.89 -5.36 -0.07
CA ILE A 37 -8.89 -4.37 -0.52
C ILE A 37 -9.47 -3.66 0.70
N VAL A 38 -9.48 -2.33 0.65
CA VAL A 38 -9.89 -1.44 1.73
C VAL A 38 -11.03 -0.54 1.25
N LYS A 39 -11.97 -0.25 2.15
CA LYS A 39 -13.07 0.70 1.93
C LYS A 39 -12.77 2.04 2.60
N PRO A 40 -13.20 3.17 2.02
CA PRO A 40 -13.22 4.46 2.69
C PRO A 40 -13.91 4.38 4.06
N GLY A 41 -13.45 5.19 5.02
CA GLY A 41 -14.04 5.28 6.35
C GLY A 41 -13.60 4.19 7.34
N ARG A 42 -12.74 3.24 6.96
CA ARG A 42 -12.11 2.34 7.93
C ARG A 42 -11.20 3.13 8.88
N LYS A 43 -11.25 2.82 10.18
CA LYS A 43 -10.35 3.42 11.17
C LYS A 43 -8.90 3.09 10.85
N ILE A 44 -8.08 4.14 10.73
CA ILE A 44 -6.68 4.02 10.31
C ILE A 44 -5.85 3.15 11.27
N SER A 45 -6.10 3.22 12.58
CA SER A 45 -5.42 2.40 13.59
C SER A 45 -5.72 0.90 13.46
N LEU A 46 -6.95 0.54 13.10
CA LEU A 46 -7.33 -0.85 12.83
C LEU A 46 -6.69 -1.35 11.53
N LEU A 47 -6.63 -0.48 10.51
CA LEU A 47 -6.00 -0.81 9.24
C LEU A 47 -4.50 -1.00 9.37
N LEU A 48 -3.81 -0.13 10.13
CA LEU A 48 -2.39 -0.29 10.46
C LEU A 48 -2.11 -1.66 11.10
N LYS A 49 -2.89 -2.02 12.11
CA LYS A 49 -2.75 -3.30 12.81
C LYS A 49 -2.95 -4.48 11.86
N GLU A 50 -3.94 -4.42 10.97
CA GLU A 50 -4.19 -5.46 9.98
C GLU A 50 -3.04 -5.59 8.97
N LEU A 51 -2.56 -4.47 8.45
CA LEU A 51 -1.43 -4.43 7.50
C LEU A 51 -0.16 -5.02 8.13
N GLN A 52 0.14 -4.66 9.39
CA GLN A 52 1.26 -5.23 10.15
C GLN A 52 1.10 -6.75 10.37
N GLN A 53 -0.08 -7.20 10.80
CA GLN A 53 -0.34 -8.62 11.04
C GLN A 53 -0.21 -9.46 9.77
N LYS A 54 -0.71 -8.95 8.64
CA LYS A 54 -0.65 -9.62 7.34
C LYS A 54 0.69 -9.44 6.64
N LYS A 55 1.60 -8.62 7.17
CA LYS A 55 2.89 -8.26 6.55
C LYS A 55 2.70 -7.70 5.13
N ILE A 56 1.68 -6.86 4.97
CA ILE A 56 1.32 -6.21 3.70
C ILE A 56 1.64 -4.73 3.83
N ASN A 57 2.46 -4.20 2.93
CA ASN A 57 2.85 -2.79 2.96
C ASN A 57 1.92 -1.87 2.17
N ILE A 58 1.17 -2.41 1.20
CA ILE A 58 0.31 -1.64 0.28
C ILE A 58 -1.05 -2.32 0.17
N SER A 59 -2.10 -1.52 0.21
CA SER A 59 -3.49 -1.92 0.01
C SER A 59 -4.14 -1.08 -1.08
N VAL A 60 -5.21 -1.60 -1.67
CA VAL A 60 -5.99 -0.88 -2.69
C VAL A 60 -7.29 -0.41 -2.07
N VAL A 61 -7.59 0.87 -2.25
CA VAL A 61 -8.83 1.48 -1.80
C VAL A 61 -9.84 1.45 -2.93
N VAL A 62 -11.02 0.90 -2.64
CA VAL A 62 -12.13 0.81 -3.59
C VAL A 62 -13.37 1.49 -3.04
N ASP A 63 -14.16 2.11 -3.90
CA ASP A 63 -15.46 2.65 -3.54
C ASP A 63 -16.55 1.56 -3.45
N ASP A 64 -17.79 1.95 -3.21
CA ASP A 64 -18.94 1.03 -3.14
C ASP A 64 -19.36 0.43 -4.47
N THR A 65 -18.94 1.03 -5.57
CA THR A 65 -19.14 0.51 -6.92
C THR A 65 -18.04 -0.47 -7.35
N LYS A 66 -17.06 -0.73 -6.47
CA LYS A 66 -15.85 -1.55 -6.69
C LYS A 66 -14.85 -0.93 -7.67
N ILE A 67 -14.96 0.36 -7.93
CA ILE A 67 -13.98 1.12 -8.69
C ILE A 67 -12.79 1.41 -7.80
N VAL A 68 -11.59 1.33 -8.37
CA VAL A 68 -10.35 1.68 -7.67
C VAL A 68 -10.28 3.19 -7.56
N ILE A 69 -10.17 3.68 -6.32
CA ILE A 69 -10.07 5.12 -6.06
C ILE A 69 -8.70 5.52 -5.52
N GLY A 70 -7.84 4.55 -5.15
CA GLY A 70 -6.47 4.85 -4.75
C GLY A 70 -5.71 3.65 -4.20
N LEU A 71 -4.47 3.94 -3.81
CA LEU A 71 -3.60 3.03 -3.06
C LEU A 71 -3.36 3.64 -1.67
N LEU A 72 -3.12 2.79 -0.69
CA LEU A 72 -2.75 3.21 0.65
C LEU A 72 -1.62 2.33 1.17
N SER A 73 -0.54 2.96 1.61
CA SER A 73 0.63 2.31 2.18
C SER A 73 0.63 2.37 3.71
N ILE A 74 1.48 1.54 4.35
CA ILE A 74 1.76 1.69 5.78
C ILE A 74 2.43 3.04 6.07
N GLU A 75 3.26 3.54 5.15
CA GLU A 75 4.00 4.79 5.31
C GLU A 75 3.03 5.98 5.41
N ASP A 76 2.03 6.04 4.52
CA ASP A 76 0.97 7.07 4.54
C ASP A 76 0.23 7.07 5.89
N ILE A 77 -0.06 5.87 6.43
CA ILE A 77 -0.74 5.74 7.71
C ILE A 77 0.14 6.20 8.88
N LEU A 78 1.45 5.91 8.82
CA LEU A 78 2.38 6.36 9.84
C LEU A 78 2.57 7.88 9.79
N GLU A 79 2.66 8.46 8.59
CA GLU A 79 2.73 9.90 8.38
C GLU A 79 1.53 10.63 9.00
N GLU A 80 0.31 10.14 8.74
CA GLU A 80 -0.92 10.71 9.34
C GLU A 80 -0.97 10.59 10.87
N LEU A 81 -0.36 9.55 11.45
CA LEU A 81 -0.34 9.34 12.90
C LEU A 81 0.77 10.11 13.61
N VAL A 82 1.92 10.27 12.96
CA VAL A 82 3.11 10.92 13.54
C VAL A 82 3.06 12.43 13.30
N GLY A 83 2.54 12.87 12.15
CA GLY A 83 2.60 14.26 11.72
C GLY A 83 4.04 14.73 11.46
N GLU A 84 4.21 16.05 11.31
CA GLU A 84 5.53 16.69 11.31
C GLU A 84 6.17 16.53 12.69
N ILE A 85 7.38 15.96 12.74
CA ILE A 85 8.15 15.86 13.98
C ILE A 85 8.82 17.21 14.20
N PHE A 86 8.23 18.03 15.08
CA PHE A 86 8.86 19.25 15.58
C PHE A 86 9.95 18.87 16.59
N ASP A 87 11.19 19.25 16.33
CA ASP A 87 12.27 19.17 17.32
C ASP A 87 12.07 20.24 18.41
N GLU A 88 12.75 20.13 19.55
CA GLU A 88 12.69 21.09 20.66
C GLU A 88 13.12 22.51 20.27
N TYR A 89 13.73 22.65 19.09
CA TYR A 89 14.20 23.90 18.49
C TYR A 89 13.26 24.46 17.42
N ASP A 90 12.21 23.71 17.03
CA ASP A 90 11.27 24.17 16.04
C ASP A 90 10.30 25.18 16.66
N ILE A 91 10.51 26.44 16.29
CA ILE A 91 9.61 27.54 16.60
C ILE A 91 8.33 27.27 15.82
N SER A 92 7.24 27.00 16.53
CA SER A 92 5.91 26.73 15.96
C SER A 92 5.62 27.67 14.78
N PRO A 93 5.23 27.18 13.59
CA PRO A 93 4.69 28.05 12.58
C PRO A 93 3.41 28.67 13.15
N GLU A 94 3.44 29.98 13.40
CA GLU A 94 2.23 30.76 13.62
C GLU A 94 1.27 30.46 12.47
N TYR A 95 0.13 29.82 12.77
CA TYR A 95 -0.98 29.74 11.83
C TYR A 95 -1.42 31.18 11.51
N SER A 96 -0.97 31.70 10.37
CA SER A 96 -1.48 32.93 9.74
C SER A 96 -2.77 32.66 8.98
#